data_AF-A0A9X8YM69-F1
#
_entry.id   AF-A0A9X8YM69-F1
#
_cell.length_a   1.000
_cell.length_b   1.000
_cell.length_c   1.000
_cell.angle_alpha   90.00
_cell.angle_beta   90.00
_cell.angle_gamma   90.00
#
_symmetry.space_group_name_H-M   'P 1'
#
loop_
_entity.id
_entity.type
_entity.pdbx_description
1 polymer ?
#
loop_
_entity_poly.entity_id
_entity_poly.type
_entity_poly.pdbx_seq_one_letter_code
_entity_poly.pdbx_strand_id
1 'polypeptide(L)' 'VSWLIDDGVVSAISATAQIIYPRTLVLTLTYQEPGKDNANVKFAWVWEQ' A
#
# COMPACT_ATOMS: atom_id res chain seq x y z
N VAL A 1 -3.92 5.70 -10.62
CA VAL A 1 -2.87 4.71 -10.29
C VAL A 1 -2.24 4.08 -11.54
N SER A 2 -2.89 4.12 -12.72
CA SER A 2 -2.37 3.53 -13.98
C SER A 2 -0.96 3.95 -14.38
N TRP A 3 -0.61 5.23 -14.19
CA TRP A 3 0.67 5.80 -14.64
C TRP A 3 1.92 5.08 -14.11
N LEU A 4 1.89 4.51 -12.90
CA LEU A 4 3.04 3.80 -12.31
C LEU A 4 3.31 2.46 -13.01
N ILE A 5 2.25 1.80 -13.49
CA ILE A 5 2.33 0.53 -14.22
C ILE A 5 2.66 0.81 -15.69
N ASP A 6 2.00 1.82 -16.27
CA ASP A 6 2.15 2.19 -17.69
C ASP A 6 3.58 2.69 -18.01
N ASP A 7 4.21 3.42 -17.08
CA ASP A 7 5.60 3.88 -17.21
C ASP A 7 6.63 2.79 -16.82
N GLY A 8 6.18 1.58 -16.48
CA GLY A 8 7.04 0.45 -16.13
C GLY A 8 7.83 0.62 -14.82
N VAL A 9 7.40 1.54 -13.96
CA VAL A 9 8.07 1.83 -12.68
C VAL A 9 7.77 0.74 -11.65
N VAL A 10 6.57 0.14 -11.70
CA VAL A 10 6.17 -1.02 -10.89
C VAL A 10 5.48 -2.06 -11.76
N SER A 11 5.74 -3.34 -11.51
CA SER A 11 5.08 -4.45 -12.21
C SER A 11 3.71 -4.80 -11.64
N ALA A 12 3.49 -4.53 -10.35
CA ALA A 12 2.21 -4.70 -9.68
C ALA A 12 2.10 -3.77 -8.46
N ILE A 13 0.88 -3.34 -8.16
CA ILE A 13 0.55 -2.61 -6.93
C ILE A 13 -0.76 -3.16 -6.35
N SER A 14 -0.77 -3.42 -5.05
CA SER A 14 -1.96 -3.83 -4.30
C SER A 14 -2.07 -3.04 -3.01
N ALA A 15 -3.31 -2.80 -2.59
CA ALA A 15 -3.63 -2.06 -1.38
C ALA A 15 -4.61 -2.85 -0.52
N THR A 16 -4.27 -3.03 0.75
CA THR A 16 -5.11 -3.70 1.74
C THR A 16 -5.38 -2.74 2.89
N ALA A 17 -6.65 -2.50 3.18
CA ALA A 17 -7.10 -1.66 4.30
C ALA A 17 -7.76 -2.52 5.37
N GLN A 18 -7.41 -2.28 6.64
CA GLN A 18 -7.99 -2.95 7.80
C GLN A 18 -8.31 -1.94 8.89
N ILE A 19 -9.53 -1.99 9.41
CA ILE A 19 -9.94 -1.24 10.60
C ILE A 19 -9.66 -2.11 11.84
N ILE A 20 -8.81 -1.63 12.75
CA ILE A 20 -8.61 -2.18 14.08
C ILE A 20 -9.44 -1.32 15.05
N TYR A 21 -10.45 -1.96 15.65
CA TYR A 21 -11.36 -1.32 16.58
C TYR A 21 -10.60 -0.75 17.80
N PRO A 22 -10.98 0.42 18.35
CA PRO A 22 -12.11 1.26 17.91
C PRO A 22 -11.80 2.25 16.79
N ARG A 23 -10.53 2.53 16.50
CA ARG A 23 -10.18 3.81 15.84
C ARG A 23 -8.90 3.83 15.02
N THR A 24 -8.43 2.68 14.57
CA THR A 24 -7.18 2.59 13.82
C THR A 24 -7.44 2.07 12.42
N LEU A 25 -7.01 2.81 11.40
CA LEU A 25 -6.92 2.32 10.02
C LEU A 25 -5.48 1.91 9.77
N VAL A 26 -5.30 0.65 9.41
CA VAL A 26 -4.04 0.15 8.87
C VAL A 26 -4.20 0.02 7.36
N LEU A 27 -3.38 0.76 6.61
CA LEU A 27 -3.28 0.66 5.17
C LEU A 27 -1.92 0.03 4.83
N THR A 28 -1.95 -1.12 4.17
CA THR A 28 -0.74 -1.76 3.63
C THR A 28 -0.74 -1.62 2.12
N LEU A 29 0.31 -1.02 1.58
CA LEU A 29 0.60 -0.98 0.16
C LEU A 29 1.71 -1.97 -0.14
N THR A 30 1.48 -2.87 -1.08
CA THR A 30 2.49 -3.76 -1.63
C THR A 30 2.72 -3.37 -3.08
N TYR A 31 3.95 -3.07 -3.43
CA TYR A 31 4.33 -2.83 -4.82
C TYR A 31 5.55 -3.66 -5.18
N GLN A 32 5.60 -4.08 -6.43
CA GLN A 32 6.70 -4.85 -6.96
C GLN A 32 7.47 -3.99 -7.96
N GLU A 33 8.74 -3.70 -7.66
CA GLU A 33 9.63 -3.07 -8.63
C GLU A 33 10.07 -4.10 -9.68
N PRO A 34 10.17 -3.75 -10.97
CA PRO A 34 10.60 -4.67 -12.00
C PRO A 34 12.03 -5.17 -11.71
N GLY A 35 12.19 -6.49 -11.56
CA GLY A 35 13.50 -7.11 -11.32
C GLY A 35 14.01 -7.06 -9.88
N LYS A 36 13.17 -6.65 -8.91
CA LYS A 36 13.49 -6.68 -7.47
C LYS A 36 12.39 -7.38 -6.67
N ASP A 37 12.73 -7.73 -5.43
CA ASP A 37 11.78 -8.28 -4.46
C ASP A 37 10.68 -7.26 -4.09
N ASN A 38 9.55 -7.78 -3.64
CA ASN A 38 8.38 -6.99 -3.27
C ASN A 38 8.71 -5.98 -2.16
N ALA A 39 8.30 -4.73 -2.37
CA ALA A 39 8.40 -3.68 -1.36
C ALA A 39 7.04 -3.46 -0.70
N ASN A 40 7.04 -3.43 0.64
CA ASN A 40 5.84 -3.24 1.44
C ASN A 40 5.95 -1.97 2.27
N VAL A 41 4.94 -1.11 2.15
CA VAL A 41 4.82 0.11 2.97
C VAL A 41 3.53 0.02 3.78
N LYS A 42 3.64 0.24 5.09
CA LYS A 42 2.50 0.23 6.01
C LYS A 42 2.28 1.61 6.59
N PHE A 43 1.05 2.07 6.53
CA PHE A 43 0.58 3.29 7.16
C PHE A 43 -0.44 2.93 8.23
N ALA A 44 -0.34 3.59 9.39
CA ALA A 44 -1.29 3.46 10.48
C ALA A 44 -1.81 4.85 10.83
N TRP A 45 -3.12 5.04 10.73
CA TRP A 45 -3.80 6.25 11.16
C TRP A 45 -4.67 5.95 12.36
N VAL A 46 -4.55 6.79 13.39
CA VAL A 46 -5.38 6.80 14.58
C VAL A 46 -6.13 8.12 14.59
N TRP A 47 -7.45 8.08 14.76
CA TRP A 47 -8.27 9.29 14.93
C TRP A 47 -8.69 9.45 16.40
N GLU A 48 -8.78 10.70 16.84
CA GLU A 48 -9.37 11.06 18.13
C GLU A 48 -10.87 11.36 17.95
N GLN A 49 -11.65 11.21 19.03
CA GLN A 49 -13.07 11.61 19.07
C GLN A 49 -13.21 13.11 19.31
#